data_AF-A0A812SEK2-F1
#
_entry.id   AF-A0A812SEK2-F1
#
_cell.length_a   1.000
_cell.length_b   1.000
_cell.length_c   1.000
_cell.angle_alpha   90.00
_cell.angle_beta   90.00
_cell.angle_gamma   90.00
#
_symmetry.space_group_name_H-M   'P 1'
#
loop_
_entity.id
_entity.type
_entity.pdbx_description
1 polymer ?
#
loop_
_entity_poly.entity_id
_entity_poly.type
_entity_poly.pdbx_seq_one_letter_code
_entity_poly.pdbx_strand_id
1 'polypeptide(L)' 'SAPRVLVATDVLGRGINLPKVTHVFIFDMPGCIEDYIHRIGRTARGLDGQGKAITFFEFAPCVPQIAEER' A
#
# COMPACT_ATOMS: atom_id res chain seq x y z
N SER A 1 5.62 24.49 -2.31
CA SER A 1 6.36 23.21 -2.26
C SER A 1 5.38 22.08 -2.51
N ALA A 2 5.78 21.01 -3.22
CA ALA A 2 4.95 19.82 -3.34
C ALA A 2 5.01 19.01 -2.02
N PRO A 3 3.92 18.36 -1.59
CA PRO A 3 3.95 17.51 -0.42
C PRO A 3 4.90 16.32 -0.65
N ARG A 4 5.72 16.00 0.37
CA ARG A 4 6.64 14.85 0.34
C ARG A 4 5.97 13.55 0.79
N VAL A 5 4.86 13.66 1.53
CA VAL A 5 4.11 12.56 2.13
C VAL A 5 2.62 12.85 1.96
N LEU A 6 1.86 11.82 1.61
CA LEU A 6 0.39 11.84 1.61
C LEU A 6 -0.12 10.72 2.51
N VAL A 7 -1.07 11.05 3.38
CA VAL A 7 -1.78 10.08 4.22
C VAL A 7 -3.23 10.02 3.73
N ALA A 8 -3.73 8.82 3.49
CA ALA A 8 -5.04 8.60 2.89
C ALA A 8 -5.64 7.28 3.38
N THR A 9 -6.97 7.24 3.50
CA THR A 9 -7.74 6.00 3.61
C THR A 9 -8.21 5.56 2.22
N ASP A 10 -8.81 4.37 2.11
CA ASP A 10 -9.19 3.75 0.82
C ASP A 10 -10.05 4.64 -0.08
N VAL A 11 -10.81 5.57 0.52
CA VAL A 11 -11.67 6.51 -0.21
C VAL A 11 -10.87 7.42 -1.15
N LEU A 12 -9.64 7.82 -0.76
CA LEU A 12 -8.84 8.79 -1.52
C LEU A 12 -7.93 8.14 -2.56
N GLY A 13 -7.80 6.80 -2.57
CA GLY A 13 -6.92 6.09 -3.50
C GLY A 13 -7.45 6.04 -4.94
N ARG A 14 -8.78 6.05 -5.14
CA ARG A 14 -9.38 5.92 -6.47
C ARG A 14 -9.33 7.26 -7.22
N GLY A 15 -8.64 7.31 -8.36
CA GLY A 15 -8.59 8.50 -9.23
C GLY A 15 -7.47 9.50 -8.94
N ILE A 16 -6.77 9.43 -7.80
CA ILE A 16 -5.60 10.27 -7.55
C ILE A 16 -4.38 9.70 -8.29
N ASN A 17 -3.95 10.40 -9.34
CA ASN A 17 -2.71 10.10 -10.05
C ASN A 17 -1.56 10.90 -9.43
N LEU A 18 -0.83 10.29 -8.51
CA LEU A 18 0.41 10.86 -7.95
C LEU A 18 1.58 10.40 -8.82
N PRO A 19 2.18 11.27 -9.65
CA PRO A 19 3.37 10.91 -10.40
C PRO A 19 4.53 10.67 -9.42
N LYS A 20 5.32 9.62 -9.66
CA LYS A 20 6.59 9.33 -8.95
C LYS A 20 6.45 8.89 -7.48
N VAL A 21 5.40 8.16 -7.12
CA VAL A 21 5.37 7.49 -5.81
C VAL A 21 6.44 6.40 -5.79
N THR A 22 7.38 6.50 -4.85
CA THR A 22 8.47 5.52 -4.69
C THR A 22 8.22 4.54 -3.56
N HIS A 23 7.40 4.93 -2.57
CA HIS A 23 7.11 4.15 -1.38
C HIS A 23 5.62 4.18 -1.07
N VAL A 24 5.07 3.01 -0.70
CA VAL A 24 3.73 2.86 -0.14
C VAL A 24 3.88 2.23 1.24
N PHE A 25 3.24 2.87 2.23
CA PHE A 25 3.15 2.35 3.59
C PHE A 25 1.70 1.97 3.85
N ILE A 26 1.45 0.69 4.13
CA ILE A 26 0.13 0.16 4.46
C ILE A 26 0.10 0.00 5.97
N PHE A 27 -0.67 0.85 6.67
CA PHE A 27 -0.70 0.85 8.13
C PHE A 27 -1.54 -0.29 8.70
N ASP A 28 -2.66 -0.60 8.04
CA ASP A 28 -3.54 -1.72 8.40
C ASP A 28 -3.68 -2.66 7.21
N MET A 29 -3.53 -3.97 7.47
CA MET A 29 -3.66 -5.02 6.46
C MET A 29 -5.04 -4.92 5.79
N PRO A 30 -5.11 -4.83 4.45
CA PRO A 30 -6.38 -4.83 3.74
C PRO A 30 -7.11 -6.16 3.93
N GLY A 31 -8.45 -6.11 3.87
CA GLY A 31 -9.28 -7.30 4.07
C GLY A 31 -9.21 -8.34 2.96
N CYS A 32 -8.68 -7.98 1.79
CA CYS A 32 -8.44 -8.92 0.68
C CYS A 32 -7.19 -8.55 -0.13
N ILE A 33 -6.72 -9.51 -0.92
CA ILE A 33 -5.50 -9.40 -1.73
C ILE A 33 -5.64 -8.39 -2.87
N GLU A 34 -6.83 -8.23 -3.43
CA GLU A 34 -7.09 -7.28 -4.52
C GLU A 34 -6.85 -5.84 -4.05
N ASP A 35 -7.30 -5.50 -2.84
CA ASP A 35 -7.07 -4.19 -2.23
C ASP A 35 -5.57 -3.96 -1.92
N TYR A 36 -4.86 -5.01 -1.48
CA TYR A 36 -3.40 -4.96 -1.34
C TYR A 36 -2.72 -4.63 -2.67
N ILE A 37 -3.04 -5.37 -3.73
CA ILE A 37 -2.47 -5.18 -5.08
C ILE A 37 -2.76 -3.76 -5.59
N HIS A 38 -3.98 -3.25 -5.40
CA HIS A 38 -4.34 -1.88 -5.79
C HIS A 38 -3.59 -0.80 -5.01
N ARG A 39 -3.30 -1.02 -3.72
CA ARG A 39 -2.54 -0.10 -2.87
C ARG A 39 -1.06 -0.06 -3.29
N ILE A 40 -0.42 -1.22 -3.44
CA ILE A 40 1.01 -1.28 -3.82
C ILE A 40 1.26 -0.86 -5.27
N GLY A 41 0.27 -1.02 -6.16
CA GLY A 41 0.35 -0.62 -7.58
C GLY A 41 0.61 0.88 -7.79
N ARG A 42 0.52 1.71 -6.75
CA ARG A 42 0.87 3.14 -6.81
C ARG A 42 2.36 3.39 -7.04
N THR A 43 3.22 2.46 -6.64
CA THR A 43 4.67 2.61 -6.82
C THR A 43 5.18 2.13 -8.19
N ALA A 44 4.36 1.39 -8.95
CA ALA A 44 4.76 0.79 -10.21
C ALA A 44 5.02 1.80 -11.35
N ARG A 45 4.74 3.09 -11.13
CA ARG A 45 4.96 4.18 -12.10
C ARG A 45 6.21 5.04 -11.77
N GLY A 46 7.06 4.58 -10.87
CA GLY A 46 8.31 5.24 -10.49
C GLY A 46 9.35 5.30 -11.62
N LEU A 47 10.49 5.96 -11.33
CA LEU A 47 11.56 6.31 -12.28
C LEU A 47 12.05 5.15 -13.17
N ASP A 48 11.91 3.90 -12.74
CA ASP A 48 12.30 2.69 -13.50
C ASP A 48 11.32 1.52 -13.30
N GLY A 49 10.04 1.81 -13.01
CA GLY A 49 9.03 0.79 -12.69
C GLY A 49 9.23 0.07 -11.35
N GLN A 50 10.23 0.48 -10.57
CA GLN A 50 10.52 -0.06 -9.24
C GLN A 50 9.89 0.80 -8.13
N GLY A 51 9.54 0.15 -7.04
CA GLY A 51 8.98 0.79 -5.87
C GLY A 51 8.94 -0.14 -4.67
N LYS A 52 8.80 0.44 -3.47
CA LYS A 52 8.81 -0.32 -2.22
C LYS A 52 7.45 -0.23 -1.53
N ALA A 53 6.88 -1.39 -1.22
CA ALA A 53 5.73 -1.50 -0.34
C ALA A 53 6.19 -1.99 1.03
N ILE A 54 5.72 -1.33 2.09
CA ILE A 54 5.97 -1.72 3.48
C ILE A 54 4.60 -1.84 4.14
N THR A 55 4.27 -3.03 4.61
CA THR A 55 3.00 -3.31 5.27
C THR A 55 3.25 -3.55 6.74
N PHE A 56 2.52 -2.81 7.57
CA PHE A 56 2.41 -3.08 8.98
C PHE A 56 1.25 -4.06 9.16
N PHE A 57 1.46 -5.04 10.03
CA PHE A 57 0.44 -5.98 10.45
C PHE A 57 0.63 -6.24 11.94
N GLU A 58 -0.48 -6.41 12.64
CA GLU A 58 -0.46 -6.88 14.01
C GLU A 58 -0.62 -8.39 14.00
N PHE A 59 0.25 -9.10 14.71
CA PHE A 59 0.07 -10.51 14.93
C PHE A 59 -1.13 -10.71 15.86
N ALA A 60 -2.26 -11.12 15.30
CA ALA A 60 -3.44 -11.50 16.07
C ALA A 60 -3.52 -13.03 16.17
N PRO A 61 -3.43 -13.61 17.38
CA PRO A 61 -3.51 -15.07 17.56
C PRO A 61 -4.80 -15.69 17.02
N CYS A 62 -5.88 -14.90 16.92
CA CYS A 62 -7.17 -15.33 16.41
C CYS A 62 -7.29 -15.31 14.87
N VAL A 63 -6.30 -14.76 14.14
CA VAL A 63 -6.27 -14.73 12.67
C VAL A 63 -4.87 -15.11 12.16
N PRO A 64 -4.43 -16.37 12.37
CA PRO A 64 -3.10 -16.83 11.97
C PRO A 64 -2.86 -16.74 10.46
N GLN A 65 -3.93 -16.69 9.65
CA GLN A 65 -3.86 -16.68 8.18
C GLN A 65 -3.21 -15.40 7.61
N ILE A 66 -3.14 -14.30 8.37
CA ILE A 66 -2.48 -13.07 7.91
C ILE A 66 -0.96 -13.22 7.89
N ALA A 67 -0.40 -14.10 8.73
CA ALA A 67 1.03 -14.39 8.77
C ALA A 67 1.46 -15.52 7.81
N GLU A 68 0.51 -16.30 7.29
CA GLU A 68 0.79 -17.33 6.28
C GLU A 68 0.64 -16.71 4.87
N GLU A 69 1.76 -16.26 4.29
CA GLU A 69 1.83 -16.02 2.85
C GLU A 69 1.49 -17.34 2.12
N ARG A 70 0.37 -17.38 1.39
CA ARG A 70 0.05 -18.44 0.42
C ARG A 70 -0.11 -17.85 -0.98
#